data_AF-W1XLC5-F1
#
_entry.id   AF-W1XLC5-F1
#
_cell.length_a   1.000
_cell.length_b   1.000
_cell.length_c   1.000
_cell.angle_alpha   90.00
_cell.angle_beta   90.00
_cell.angle_gamma   90.00
#
_symmetry.space_group_name_H-M   'P 1'
#
loop_
_entity.id
_entity.type
_entity.pdbx_description
1 polymer ?
#
loop_
_entity_poly.entity_id
_entity_poly.type
_entity_poly.pdbx_seq_one_letter_code
_entity_poly.pdbx_strand_id
1 'polypeptide(L)'
;EMLADESFVLHKDDFNLHDEIIKACKHTGFQPHIVFETSQRDLMLQTVSANLAIALLPSRLCPEVGENTEVGSKVVVRPLVPEIIHTLYVIWKKG
;
A
#
# COMPACT_ATOMS: atom_id res chain seq x y z
N GLU A 1 1.36 -1.28 -16.98
CA GLU A 1 -0.08 -0.95 -16.96
C GLU A 1 -0.28 0.41 -16.31
N MET A 2 -1.37 1.11 -16.63
CA MET A 2 -1.66 2.42 -16.04
C MET A 2 -2.41 2.23 -14.73
N LEU A 3 -1.78 2.58 -13.61
CA LEU A 3 -2.35 2.48 -12.26
C LEU A 3 -3.62 3.33 -12.06
N ALA A 4 -3.92 4.26 -12.97
CA ALA A 4 -5.05 5.19 -12.85
C ALA A 4 -6.43 4.51 -12.98
N ASP A 5 -6.51 3.38 -13.68
CA ASP A 5 -7.76 2.66 -13.91
C ASP A 5 -8.02 1.56 -12.88
N GLU A 6 -7.07 1.34 -11.96
CA GLU A 6 -7.14 0.29 -10.95
C GLU A 6 -7.85 0.76 -9.67
N SER A 7 -8.52 -0.18 -9.01
CA SER A 7 -9.08 0.01 -7.67
C SER A 7 -7.99 -0.16 -6.62
N PHE A 8 -7.94 0.73 -5.63
CA PHE A 8 -6.94 0.71 -4.56
C PHE A 8 -7.53 0.33 -3.20
N VAL A 9 -6.78 -0.47 -2.46
CA VAL A 9 -6.93 -0.63 -1.01
C VAL A 9 -5.71 -0.03 -0.31
N LEU A 10 -5.93 0.94 0.58
CA LEU A 10 -4.85 1.67 1.24
C LEU A 10 -4.91 1.52 2.77
N HIS A 11 -3.80 1.85 3.42
CA HIS A 11 -3.83 2.20 4.84
C HIS A 11 -4.79 3.36 5.09
N LYS A 12 -5.39 3.41 6.28
CA LYS A 12 -6.21 4.53 6.71
C LYS A 12 -5.41 5.85 6.72
N ASP A 13 -6.14 6.94 6.65
CA ASP A 13 -5.68 8.33 6.67
C ASP A 13 -4.88 8.73 7.93
N ASP A 14 -4.96 7.94 9.01
CA ASP A 14 -4.10 8.09 10.19
C ASP A 14 -2.63 7.70 9.95
N PHE A 15 -2.33 7.11 8.80
CA PHE A 15 -0.98 6.81 8.34
C PHE A 15 -0.47 7.88 7.37
N ASN A 16 0.62 8.57 7.71
CA ASN A 16 1.24 9.57 6.83
C ASN A 16 1.55 9.06 5.40
N LEU A 17 1.77 7.74 5.24
CA LEU A 17 1.96 7.11 3.94
C LEU A 17 0.74 7.28 3.01
N HIS A 18 -0.48 7.28 3.56
CA HIS A 18 -1.71 7.47 2.81
C HIS A 18 -1.68 8.80 2.04
N ASP A 19 -1.33 9.88 2.75
CA ASP A 19 -1.19 11.21 2.17
C ASP A 19 -0.08 11.28 1.13
N GLU A 20 1.05 10.60 1.36
CA GLU A 20 2.16 10.53 0.41
C GLU A 20 1.75 9.85 -0.89
N ILE A 21 1.00 8.74 -0.80
CA ILE A 21 0.45 8.01 -1.96
C ILE A 21 -0.50 8.91 -2.76
N ILE A 22 -1.47 9.55 -2.09
CA ILE A 22 -2.42 10.45 -2.76
C ILE A 22 -1.69 11.60 -3.45
N LYS A 23 -0.72 12.22 -2.78
CA LYS A 23 0.08 13.31 -3.35
C LYS A 23 0.88 12.84 -4.56
N ALA A 24 1.48 11.66 -4.50
CA ALA A 24 2.23 11.08 -5.61
C ALA A 24 1.33 10.82 -6.82
N CYS A 25 0.19 10.15 -6.65
CA CYS A 25 -0.79 9.93 -7.72
C CYS A 25 -1.24 11.26 -8.35
N LYS A 26 -1.59 12.25 -7.52
CA LYS A 26 -2.00 13.57 -7.98
C LYS A 26 -0.89 14.29 -8.76
N HIS A 27 0.36 14.16 -8.31
CA HIS A 27 1.51 14.70 -9.02
C HIS A 27 1.72 14.05 -10.40
N THR A 28 1.40 12.76 -10.53
CA THR A 28 1.42 12.05 -11.81
C THR A 28 0.18 12.29 -12.69
N GLY A 29 -0.80 13.07 -12.22
CA GLY A 29 -1.94 13.51 -13.02
C GLY A 29 -3.23 12.70 -12.84
N PHE A 30 -3.33 11.82 -11.82
CA PHE A 30 -4.57 11.08 -11.54
C PHE A 30 -4.89 11.02 -10.04
N GLN A 31 -6.14 10.72 -9.71
CA GLN A 31 -6.58 10.46 -8.34
C GLN A 31 -6.87 8.95 -8.23
N PRO A 32 -6.30 8.23 -7.24
CA PRO A 32 -6.54 6.79 -7.11
C PRO A 32 -8.01 6.52 -6.76
N HIS A 33 -8.60 5.49 -7.36
CA HIS A 33 -9.94 5.03 -7.00
C HIS A 33 -9.87 4.12 -5.77
N ILE A 34 -9.99 4.71 -4.57
CA ILE A 34 -9.90 3.96 -3.32
C ILE A 34 -11.24 3.28 -3.03
N VAL A 35 -11.27 1.95 -3.10
CA VAL A 35 -12.48 1.15 -2.81
C VAL A 35 -12.64 0.84 -1.33
N PHE A 36 -11.53 0.82 -0.60
CA PHE A 36 -11.52 0.45 0.82
C PHE A 36 -10.24 0.92 1.53
N GLU A 37 -10.34 1.20 2.84
CA GLU A 37 -9.22 1.63 3.67
C GLU A 37 -9.18 0.83 4.99
N THR A 38 -7.99 0.38 5.38
CA THR A 38 -7.83 -0.44 6.60
C THR A 38 -6.42 -0.36 7.17
N SER A 39 -6.30 -0.44 8.50
CA SER A 39 -4.99 -0.57 9.17
C SER A 39 -4.52 -2.03 9.25
N GLN A 40 -5.37 -2.99 8.88
CA GLN A 40 -5.08 -4.42 8.96
C GLN A 40 -4.41 -4.92 7.67
N ARG A 41 -3.13 -5.31 7.76
CA ARG A 41 -2.34 -5.88 6.66
C ARG A 41 -3.04 -7.05 5.98
N ASP A 42 -3.50 -8.02 6.76
CA ASP A 42 -4.05 -9.27 6.22
C ASP A 42 -5.31 -9.03 5.39
N LEU A 43 -6.13 -8.04 5.79
CA LEU A 43 -7.31 -7.66 5.04
C LEU A 43 -6.95 -7.05 3.68
N MET A 44 -5.90 -6.20 3.61
CA MET A 44 -5.40 -5.68 2.34
C MET A 44 -4.93 -6.81 1.42
N LEU A 45 -4.15 -7.75 1.96
CA LEU A 45 -3.65 -8.88 1.19
C LEU A 45 -4.79 -9.80 0.71
N GLN A 46 -5.81 -10.02 1.54
CA GLN A 46 -7.00 -10.77 1.14
C GLN A 46 -7.73 -10.09 -0.02
N THR A 47 -7.91 -8.77 0.02
CA THR A 47 -8.53 -7.99 -1.07
C THR A 47 -7.74 -8.13 -2.37
N VAL A 48 -6.41 -8.06 -2.31
CA VAL A 48 -5.54 -8.26 -3.48
C VAL A 48 -5.64 -9.69 -3.99
N SER A 49 -5.60 -10.69 -3.10
CA SER A 49 -5.70 -12.11 -3.50
C SER A 49 -7.05 -12.48 -4.13
N ALA A 50 -8.09 -11.69 -3.84
CA ALA A 50 -9.42 -11.81 -4.44
C ALA A 50 -9.57 -11.04 -5.77
N ASN A 51 -8.50 -10.42 -6.28
CA ASN A 51 -8.50 -9.56 -7.47
C ASN A 51 -9.52 -8.42 -7.42
N LEU A 52 -9.78 -7.86 -6.23
CA LEU A 52 -10.72 -6.76 -6.05
C LEU A 52 -10.05 -5.38 -6.12
N ALA A 53 -8.77 -5.30 -5.74
CA ALA A 53 -8.00 -4.06 -5.71
C ALA A 53 -6.50 -4.36 -5.69
N ILE A 54 -5.69 -3.32 -5.92
CA ILE A 54 -4.25 -3.29 -5.65
C ILE A 54 -3.96 -2.62 -4.30
N ALA A 55 -2.95 -3.10 -3.60
CA ALA A 55 -2.49 -2.51 -2.34
C ALA A 55 -1.14 -1.83 -2.53
N LEU A 56 -0.98 -0.62 -1.96
CA LEU A 56 0.31 0.04 -1.85
C LEU A 56 0.79 -0.05 -0.40
N LEU A 57 1.86 -0.82 -0.20
CA LEU A 57 2.43 -1.13 1.10
C LEU A 57 3.92 -0.78 1.12
N PRO A 58 4.47 -0.37 2.28
CA PRO A 58 5.91 -0.37 2.50
C PRO A 58 6.49 -1.75 2.20
N SER A 59 7.69 -1.80 1.61
CA SER A 59 8.35 -3.06 1.23
C SER A 59 8.43 -4.09 2.36
N ARG A 60 8.61 -3.62 3.61
CA ARG A 60 8.65 -4.48 4.82
C ARG A 60 7.31 -5.12 5.19
N LEU A 61 6.20 -4.60 4.68
CA LEU A 61 4.86 -5.13 4.90
C LEU A 61 4.38 -5.97 3.71
N CYS A 62 5.11 -6.01 2.60
CA CYS A 62 4.78 -6.90 1.48
C CYS A 62 4.99 -8.37 1.87
N PRO A 63 4.26 -9.31 1.27
CA PRO A 63 4.57 -10.73 1.40
C PRO A 63 5.95 -11.05 0.84
N GLU A 64 6.66 -11.95 1.50
CA GLU A 64 7.97 -12.41 1.02
C GLU A 64 7.82 -13.56 0.04
N VAL A 65 8.75 -13.67 -0.92
CA VAL A 65 8.79 -14.81 -1.85
C VAL A 65 9.10 -16.08 -1.06
N GLY A 66 8.12 -16.98 -0.96
CA GLY A 66 8.22 -18.20 -0.15
C GLY A 66 7.49 -18.13 1.19
N GLU A 67 6.81 -17.03 1.49
CA GLU A 67 5.85 -16.98 2.60
C GLU A 67 4.72 -17.99 2.32
N ASN A 68 4.71 -19.13 3.04
CA ASN A 68 3.75 -20.23 2.87
C ASN A 68 2.37 -19.90 3.47
N THR A 69 1.88 -18.69 3.23
CA THR A 69 0.49 -18.33 3.51
C THR A 69 -0.31 -18.47 2.22
N GLU A 70 -1.57 -18.92 2.34
CA GLU A 70 -2.46 -19.06 1.19
C GLU A 70 -2.56 -17.74 0.40
N VAL A 71 -2.57 -16.62 1.12
CA VAL A 71 -2.67 -15.27 0.56
C VAL A 71 -1.36 -14.84 -0.12
N GLY A 72 -0.20 -15.04 0.52
CA GLY A 72 1.11 -14.66 -0.04
C GLY A 72 1.42 -15.37 -1.36
N SER A 73 1.01 -16.63 -1.51
CA SER A 73 1.20 -17.40 -2.74
C SER A 73 0.35 -16.92 -3.93
N LYS A 74 -0.73 -16.16 -3.67
CA LYS A 74 -1.69 -15.67 -4.67
C LYS A 74 -1.46 -14.21 -5.07
N VAL A 75 -0.50 -13.53 -4.43
CA VAL A 75 -0.25 -12.10 -4.64
C VAL A 75 1.10 -11.90 -5.31
N VAL A 76 1.15 -11.00 -6.29
CA VAL A 76 2.40 -10.59 -6.94
C VAL A 76 2.83 -9.23 -6.42
N VAL A 77 4.02 -9.17 -5.83
CA VAL A 77 4.62 -7.92 -5.36
C VAL A 77 5.42 -7.28 -6.50
N ARG A 78 5.20 -5.99 -6.73
CA ARG A 78 5.92 -5.18 -7.71
C ARG A 78 6.48 -3.93 -7.02
N PRO A 79 7.76 -3.57 -7.26
CA PRO A 79 8.28 -2.29 -6.78
C PRO A 79 7.58 -1.14 -7.51
N LEU A 80 7.28 -0.08 -6.75
CA LEU A 80 6.68 1.15 -7.31
C LEU A 80 7.76 2.02 -7.95
N VAL A 81 7.48 2.57 -9.13
CA VAL A 81 8.37 3.52 -9.83
C VAL A 81 7.54 4.75 -10.23
N PRO A 82 7.91 5.96 -9.78
CA PRO A 82 8.99 6.27 -8.83
C PRO A 82 8.69 5.77 -7.42
N GLU A 83 9.74 5.50 -6.64
CA GLU A 83 9.60 5.06 -5.24
C GLU A 83 9.06 6.19 -4.34
N ILE A 84 8.23 5.81 -3.37
CA ILE A 84 7.77 6.70 -2.30
C ILE A 84 8.53 6.32 -1.03
N ILE A 85 9.31 7.27 -0.49
CA ILE A 85 10.12 7.06 0.71
C ILE A 85 9.42 7.68 1.91
N HIS A 86 8.92 6.83 2.79
CA HIS A 86 8.33 7.26 4.05
C HIS A 86 9.39 7.35 5.17
N THR A 87 9.54 8.52 5.80
CA THR A 87 10.50 8.72 6.90
C THR A 87 9.80 8.66 8.25
N LEU A 88 10.18 7.69 9.08
CA LEU A 88 9.66 7.53 10.44
C LEU A 88 10.53 8.29 11.45
N TYR A 89 9.89 9.06 12.32
CA TYR A 89 10.54 9.77 13.41
C TYR A 89 10.12 9.19 14.76
N VAL A 90 11.09 9.06 15.67
CA VAL A 90 10.84 8.68 17.06
C VAL A 90 11.15 9.89 17.93
N ILE A 91 10.16 10.33 18.71
CA ILE A 91 10.28 11.50 19.58
C ILE A 91 10.01 11.04 21.02
N TRP A 92 10.89 11.39 21.95
CA TRP A 92 10.71 11.13 23.37
C TRP A 92 10.98 12.39 24.20
N LYS A 93 10.36 12.46 25.39
CA LYS A 93 10.62 13.54 26.32
C LYS A 93 12.04 13.40 26.86
N LYS A 94 12.81 14.49 26.81
CA LYS A 94 14.11 14.57 27.45
C LYS A 94 13.92 14.47 28.98
N GLY A 95 14.64 13.54 29.61
CA GLY A 95 14.69 13.40 31.06
C GLY A 95 15.26 14.63 31.75
#